data_AF-A0A1X3DI23-F1
#
_entry.id   AF-A0A1X3DI23-F1
#
_cell.length_a   1.000
_cell.length_b   1.000
_cell.length_c   1.000
_cell.angle_alpha   90.00
_cell.angle_beta   90.00
_cell.angle_gamma   90.00
#
_symmetry.space_group_name_H-M   'P 1'
#
loop_
_entity.id
_entity.type
_entity.pdbx_description
1 polymer ?
#
loop_
_entity_poly.entity_id
_entity_poly.type
_entity_poly.pdbx_seq_one_letter_code
_entity_poly.pdbx_strand_id
1 'polypeptide(L)' 'MDIPNTPLKKARLAEGLTLKEVAKHVNSDTGNISRIERGKQMPSKELVSKLVDLFSSQGITEVHIIYPERFPD' A
#
# COMPACT_ATOMS: atom_id res chain seq x y z
N MET A 1 11.32 -3.51 -10.67
CA MET A 1 12.21 -2.97 -9.61
C MET A 1 11.60 -3.37 -8.27
N ASP A 2 12.40 -3.74 -7.27
CA ASP A 2 11.89 -4.02 -5.91
C ASP A 2 12.12 -2.75 -5.07
N ILE A 3 11.06 -2.20 -4.47
CA ILE A 3 11.14 -0.97 -3.68
C ILE A 3 10.88 -1.34 -2.22
N PRO A 4 11.93 -1.54 -1.39
CA PRO A 4 11.79 -2.16 -0.08
C PRO A 4 11.02 -1.31 0.93
N ASN A 5 10.95 0.01 0.76
CA ASN A 5 10.34 0.97 1.70
C ASN A 5 9.35 1.91 1.02
N THR A 6 8.34 1.36 0.34
CA THR A 6 7.27 2.20 -0.22
C THR A 6 6.51 2.96 0.88
N PRO A 7 5.94 4.15 0.59
CA PRO A 7 5.09 4.86 1.54
C PRO A 7 3.95 4.00 2.09
N LEU A 8 3.35 3.17 1.24
CA LEU A 8 2.27 2.26 1.65
C LEU A 8 2.73 1.26 2.72
N LYS A 9 3.91 0.65 2.54
CA LYS A 9 4.47 -0.28 3.53
C LYS A 9 4.73 0.42 4.87
N LYS A 10 5.22 1.66 4.83
CA LYS A 10 5.42 2.46 6.05
C LYS A 10 4.12 2.76 6.77
N ALA A 11 3.10 3.21 6.04
CA ALA A 11 1.80 3.49 6.60
C ALA A 11 1.21 2.26 7.29
N ARG A 12 1.30 1.08 6.63
CA ARG A 12 0.88 -0.18 7.24
C ARG A 12 1.63 -0.47 8.56
N LEU A 13 2.94 -0.32 8.57
CA LEU A 13 3.77 -0.58 9.75
C LEU A 13 3.49 0.42 10.89
N ALA A 14 3.25 1.70 10.55
CA ALA A 14 2.90 2.74 11.53
C ALA A 14 1.55 2.47 12.21
N GLU A 15 0.58 1.92 11.48
CA GLU A 15 -0.71 1.47 12.02
C GLU A 15 -0.65 0.09 12.71
N GLY A 16 0.54 -0.55 12.76
CA GLY A 16 0.72 -1.86 13.40
C GLY A 16 0.01 -3.02 12.69
N LEU A 17 -0.45 -2.83 11.45
CA LEU A 17 -1.23 -3.82 10.71
C LEU A 17 -0.35 -4.87 10.02
N THR A 18 -0.81 -6.11 10.05
CA THR A 18 -0.26 -7.19 9.22
C THR A 18 -0.78 -7.11 7.79
N LEU A 19 -0.05 -7.72 6.83
CA LEU A 19 -0.53 -7.85 5.44
C LEU A 19 -1.90 -8.54 5.36
N LYS A 20 -2.17 -9.50 6.26
CA LYS A 20 -3.44 -10.24 6.31
C LYS A 20 -4.60 -9.34 6.72
N GLU A 21 -4.38 -8.47 7.70
CA GLU A 21 -5.39 -7.50 8.13
C GLU A 21 -5.67 -6.49 7.02
N VAL A 22 -4.63 -5.94 6.37
CA VAL A 22 -4.84 -5.03 5.23
C VAL A 22 -5.62 -5.72 4.11
N ALA A 23 -5.20 -6.92 3.71
CA ALA A 23 -5.87 -7.70 2.68
C ALA A 23 -7.36 -7.92 3.00
N LYS A 24 -7.70 -8.22 4.26
CA LYS A 24 -9.09 -8.35 4.71
C LYS A 24 -9.86 -7.03 4.62
N HIS A 25 -9.29 -5.90 5.04
CA HIS A 25 -9.96 -4.59 5.01
C HIS A 25 -10.29 -4.14 3.58
N VAL A 26 -9.42 -4.41 2.62
CA VAL A 26 -9.58 -3.93 1.24
C VAL A 26 -10.14 -4.99 0.28
N ASN A 27 -10.54 -6.15 0.82
CA ASN A 27 -11.02 -7.32 0.05
C ASN A 27 -10.02 -7.76 -1.05
N SER A 28 -8.79 -8.06 -0.63
CA SER A 28 -7.73 -8.59 -1.49
C SER A 28 -7.02 -9.78 -0.80
N ASP A 29 -5.88 -10.21 -1.35
CA ASP A 29 -5.05 -11.27 -0.76
C ASP A 29 -3.68 -10.74 -0.29
N THR A 30 -3.08 -11.43 0.67
CA THR A 30 -1.79 -11.05 1.27
C THR A 30 -0.66 -10.95 0.25
N GLY A 31 -0.65 -11.82 -0.76
CA GLY A 31 0.37 -11.84 -1.80
C GLY A 31 0.26 -10.61 -2.71
N ASN A 32 -0.96 -10.20 -3.03
CA ASN A 32 -1.22 -8.99 -3.79
C ASN A 32 -0.78 -7.73 -3.03
N ILE A 33 -1.18 -7.58 -1.76
CA ILE A 33 -0.72 -6.46 -0.93
C ILE A 33 0.80 -6.43 -0.83
N SER A 34 1.45 -7.59 -0.63
CA SER A 34 2.91 -7.69 -0.60
C SER A 34 3.58 -7.25 -1.92
N ARG A 35 3.00 -7.57 -3.08
CA ARG A 35 3.54 -7.13 -4.38
C ARG A 35 3.34 -5.63 -4.56
N ILE A 36 2.20 -5.08 -4.17
CA ILE A 36 1.91 -3.64 -4.24
C ILE A 36 2.89 -2.85 -3.35
N GLU A 37 3.09 -3.28 -2.09
CA GLU A 37 4.03 -2.66 -1.14
C GLU A 37 5.50 -2.67 -1.61
N ARG A 38 5.81 -3.40 -2.68
CA ARG A 38 7.15 -3.50 -3.27
C ARG A 38 7.23 -2.88 -4.67
N GLY A 39 6.15 -2.26 -5.15
CA GLY A 39 6.06 -1.74 -6.52
C GLY A 39 6.06 -2.81 -7.60
N LYS A 40 5.79 -4.08 -7.26
CA LYS A 40 5.76 -5.21 -8.20
C LYS A 40 4.40 -5.43 -8.86
N GLN A 41 3.36 -4.77 -8.36
CA GLN A 41 2.00 -4.87 -8.87
C GLN A 41 1.33 -3.51 -8.83
N MET A 42 0.70 -3.13 -9.95
CA MET A 42 -0.19 -1.97 -10.01
C MET A 42 -1.59 -2.38 -9.51
N PRO A 43 -2.11 -1.77 -8.43
CA PRO A 43 -3.48 -2.01 -7.98
C PRO A 43 -4.53 -1.41 -8.93
N SER A 44 -5.76 -1.93 -8.88
CA SER A 44 -6.90 -1.30 -9.55
C SER A 44 -7.27 0.03 -8.88
N LYS A 45 -8.00 0.90 -9.59
CA LYS A 45 -8.49 2.18 -9.03
C LYS A 45 -9.30 1.98 -7.74
N GLU A 46 -10.15 0.96 -7.72
CA GLU A 46 -10.94 0.62 -6.53
C GLU A 46 -10.05 0.23 -5.34
N LEU A 47 -9.01 -0.59 -5.57
CA LEU A 47 -8.08 -0.98 -4.52
C LEU A 47 -7.22 0.20 -4.05
N VAL A 48 -6.84 1.11 -4.96
CA VAL A 48 -6.17 2.37 -4.59
C VAL A 48 -7.05 3.19 -3.64
N SER A 49 -8.32 3.41 -3.98
CA SER A 49 -9.26 4.16 -3.13
C SER A 49 -9.35 3.55 -1.73
N LYS A 50 -9.54 2.23 -1.63
CA LYS A 50 -9.64 1.54 -0.33
C LYS A 50 -8.37 1.66 0.51
N LEU A 51 -7.20 1.60 -0.14
CA LEU A 51 -5.91 1.75 0.56
C LEU A 51 -5.68 3.20 1.01
N VAL A 52 -6.08 4.19 0.20
CA VAL A 52 -6.05 5.61 0.58
C VAL A 52 -6.96 5.86 1.78
N ASP A 53 -8.19 5.33 1.74
CA ASP A 53 -9.15 5.48 2.85
C ASP A 53 -8.61 4.85 4.14
N LEU A 54 -8.10 3.61 4.05
CA LEU A 54 -7.53 2.87 5.17
C LEU A 54 -6.35 3.57 5.83
N PHE A 55 -5.52 4.27 5.05
CA PHE A 55 -4.30 4.93 5.52
C PHE A 55 -4.37 6.46 5.46
N SER A 56 -5.58 7.02 5.50
CA SER A 56 -5.82 8.46 5.45
C SER A 56 -5.17 9.21 6.63
N SER A 57 -5.12 8.59 7.82
CA SER A 57 -4.39 9.07 9.00
C SER A 57 -2.88 9.22 8.77
N GLN A 58 -2.32 8.44 7.85
CA GLN A 58 -0.89 8.43 7.49
C GLN A 58 -0.57 9.37 6.32
N GLY A 59 -1.55 10.14 5.84
CA GLY A 59 -1.36 11.07 4.71
C GLY A 59 -1.10 10.37 3.37
N ILE A 60 -1.44 9.08 3.26
CA ILE A 60 -1.32 8.34 2.00
C ILE A 60 -2.32 8.90 0.99
N THR A 61 -1.85 9.02 -0.25
CA THR A 61 -2.64 9.46 -1.40
C THR A 61 -2.40 8.52 -2.57
N GLU A 62 -3.18 8.63 -3.62
CA GLU A 62 -3.05 7.80 -4.82
C GLU A 62 -1.63 7.87 -5.42
N VAL A 63 -1.00 9.04 -5.38
CA VAL A 63 0.36 9.25 -5.92
C VAL A 63 1.38 8.37 -5.21
N HIS A 64 1.26 8.21 -3.90
CA HIS A 64 2.15 7.36 -3.10
C HIS A 64 2.03 5.88 -3.45
N ILE A 65 0.85 5.43 -3.90
CA ILE A 65 0.56 4.04 -4.24
C ILE A 65 0.89 3.74 -5.71
N ILE A 66 0.58 4.67 -6.62
CA ILE A 66 0.76 4.49 -8.07
C ILE A 66 2.21 4.77 -8.49
N TYR A 67 2.89 5.71 -7.82
CA TYR A 67 4.27 6.10 -8.10
C TYR A 67 5.17 6.02 -6.85
N PRO A 68 5.28 4.85 -6.21
CA PRO A 68 6.04 4.70 -4.98
C PRO A 68 7.54 5.05 -5.16
N GLU A 69 8.09 4.90 -6.36
CA GLU A 69 9.47 5.25 -6.68
C GLU A 69 9.78 6.76 -6.60
N ARG A 70 8.76 7.62 -6.61
CA ARG A 70 8.93 9.07 -6.42
C ARG A 70 9.16 9.47 -4.98
N PHE A 71 9.01 8.54 -4.06
CA PHE A 71 9.21 8.72 -2.63
C PHE A 71 10.33 7.78 -2.15
N PRO A 72 11.56 7.98 -2.66
CA PRO A 72 12.69 7.23 -2.18
C PRO A 72 12.93 7.56 -0.70
N ASP A 73 13.21 6.51 0.06
CA ASP A 73 13.85 6.60 1.36
C ASP A 73 15.36 6.67 1.23
#